data_AF-A0A2V7CYV7-F1
#
_entry.id   AF-A0A2V7CYV7-F1
#
_cell.length_a   1.000
_cell.length_b   1.000
_cell.length_c   1.000
_cell.angle_alpha   90.00
_cell.angle_beta   90.00
_cell.angle_gamma   90.00
#
_symmetry.space_group_name_H-M   'P 1'
#
loop_
_entity.id
_entity.type
_entity.pdbx_description
1 polymer ?
#
loop_
_entity_poly.entity_id
_entity_poly.type
_entity_poly.pdbx_seq_one_letter_code
_entity_poly.pdbx_strand_id
1 'polypeptide(L)'
;MSASVWLPLLCLIGAARVWLFAAALPPFHHVDEAFHYDLVVKYARGHVPRRLTDEPLDPATREAIVLFGTGISTPRPDSILLHRSPEYLNPRSPDGVPPPVWTAPPAMRAAALPWGTREWDRLNYEAVEPPLYYAVAGVWHRLGTALGLAGGRLFYWTRFLNALLEAALVAVAVVAARLAVTEAPVRAVGVALFVALVPRGTFYGVSNDALTPLTSGLAFCALLRLARDSAPSVTLSIGAGALVAAALLTKATTIAMLIVLVIALVSRRPWASRAEAVAAIAALASVTIPVLGWHSLYWIAGASSASTQKAVALGWTPKALSELWPHPILGPGFVTLFLRELLATFWRGELVWHLVPIGWPGLDPVFVGSTLVCVAAAIARRPRRALIGIWSAAAAVLCTIALLALLSIRFNFGARTQFPSPSAPYFTAGRLLFGVLVPIAVLYVSGLARILRNDRRAVAALAALLLVLAGAEVATTREIFGSAYNWFHLP
;
A
#
# COMPACT_ATOMS: atom_id res chain seq x y z
N MET A 1 -29.94 -15.15 1.01
CA MET A 1 -29.16 -14.83 2.23
C MET A 1 -29.38 -13.36 2.51
N SER A 2 -30.00 -13.01 3.64
CA SER A 2 -30.11 -11.60 4.03
C SER A 2 -28.70 -11.00 4.06
N ALA A 3 -28.55 -9.79 3.55
CA ALA A 3 -27.24 -9.16 3.40
C ALA A 3 -26.56 -8.80 4.75
N SER A 4 -27.12 -9.17 5.91
CA SER A 4 -26.73 -8.54 7.18
C SER A 4 -25.58 -9.21 7.94
N VAL A 5 -25.35 -10.53 7.84
CA VAL A 5 -24.38 -11.19 8.74
C VAL A 5 -22.98 -11.37 8.12
N TRP A 6 -22.91 -11.72 6.83
CA TRP A 6 -21.62 -12.07 6.21
C TRP A 6 -20.68 -10.88 6.03
N LEU A 7 -21.21 -9.66 5.78
CA LEU A 7 -20.38 -8.48 5.60
C LEU A 7 -19.70 -8.06 6.91
N PRO A 8 -20.44 -7.85 8.03
CA PRO A 8 -19.79 -7.62 9.32
C PRO A 8 -18.79 -8.69 9.69
N LEU A 9 -19.09 -9.97 9.42
CA LEU A 9 -18.15 -11.07 9.65
C LEU A 9 -16.86 -10.92 8.84
N LEU A 10 -16.92 -10.62 7.54
CA LEU A 10 -15.72 -10.41 6.72
C LEU A 10 -14.95 -9.15 7.13
N CYS A 11 -15.64 -8.07 7.51
CA CYS A 11 -15.00 -6.88 8.07
C CYS A 11 -14.24 -7.20 9.36
N LEU A 12 -14.85 -7.97 10.27
CA LEU A 12 -14.23 -8.42 11.52
C LEU A 12 -13.04 -9.34 11.27
N ILE A 13 -13.17 -10.31 10.34
CA ILE A 13 -12.07 -11.22 9.98
C ILE A 13 -10.89 -10.43 9.40
N GLY A 14 -11.14 -9.51 8.46
CA GLY A 14 -10.09 -8.67 7.87
C GLY A 14 -9.41 -7.79 8.92
N ALA A 15 -10.19 -7.11 9.76
CA ALA A 15 -9.68 -6.27 10.84
C ALA A 15 -8.86 -7.06 11.87
N ALA A 16 -9.38 -8.21 12.32
CA ALA A 16 -8.71 -9.07 13.29
C ALA A 16 -7.38 -9.60 12.73
N ARG A 17 -7.36 -10.00 11.45
CA ARG A 17 -6.14 -10.43 10.76
C ARG A 17 -5.10 -9.32 10.74
N VAL A 18 -5.46 -8.12 10.28
CA VAL A 18 -4.55 -6.96 10.23
C VAL A 18 -4.07 -6.58 11.63
N TRP A 19 -4.96 -6.52 12.62
CA TRP A 19 -4.60 -6.22 14.00
C TRP A 19 -3.62 -7.24 14.58
N LEU A 20 -3.89 -8.53 14.39
CA LEU A 20 -3.07 -9.62 14.90
C LEU A 20 -1.65 -9.58 14.33
N PHE A 21 -1.50 -9.42 13.01
CA PHE A 21 -0.18 -9.32 12.38
C PHE A 21 0.51 -8.00 12.69
N ALA A 22 -0.23 -6.89 12.77
CA ALA A 22 0.32 -5.59 13.18
C ALA A 22 0.87 -5.61 14.60
N ALA A 23 0.24 -6.36 15.51
CA ALA A 23 0.69 -6.58 16.88
C ALA A 23 1.89 -7.54 16.94
N ALA A 24 1.88 -8.60 16.12
CA ALA A 24 2.91 -9.63 16.13
C ALA A 24 4.24 -9.18 15.51
N LEU A 25 4.22 -8.36 14.46
CA LEU A 25 5.45 -7.93 13.80
C LEU A 25 6.28 -6.99 14.70
N PRO A 26 7.60 -7.21 14.84
CA PRO A 26 8.51 -6.26 15.47
C PRO A 26 8.42 -4.85 14.86
N PRO A 27 8.72 -3.79 15.63
CA PRO A 27 8.77 -2.43 15.12
C PRO A 27 9.78 -2.25 14.00
N PHE A 28 9.43 -1.36 13.07
CA PHE A 28 10.22 -0.93 11.93
C PHE A 28 10.66 -2.09 11.01
N HIS A 29 9.68 -2.67 10.32
CA HIS A 29 9.93 -3.62 9.25
C HIS A 29 10.69 -2.96 8.09
N HIS A 30 11.36 -3.78 7.27
CA HIS A 30 12.33 -3.31 6.26
C HIS A 30 11.74 -2.47 5.12
N VAL A 31 10.42 -2.44 4.97
CA VAL A 31 9.73 -1.62 3.95
C VAL A 31 9.46 -0.21 4.47
N ASP A 32 10.54 0.55 4.72
CA ASP A 32 10.54 1.99 5.00
C ASP A 32 9.70 2.48 6.21
N GLU A 33 9.29 1.58 7.11
CA GLU A 33 8.32 1.89 8.16
C GLU A 33 8.80 2.98 9.12
N ALA A 34 10.11 3.02 9.44
CA ALA A 34 10.68 4.06 10.29
C ALA A 34 10.49 5.47 9.70
N PHE A 35 10.63 5.60 8.39
CA PHE A 35 10.49 6.86 7.67
C PHE A 35 9.02 7.30 7.58
N HIS A 36 8.10 6.34 7.41
CA HIS A 36 6.67 6.62 7.47
C HIS A 36 6.19 6.97 8.88
N TYR A 37 6.68 6.28 9.91
CA TYR A 37 6.36 6.58 11.31
C TYR A 37 6.83 7.98 11.70
N ASP A 38 8.03 8.37 11.25
CA ASP A 38 8.53 9.73 11.45
C ASP A 38 7.58 10.81 10.91
N LEU A 39 7.00 10.58 9.73
CA LEU A 39 6.01 11.50 9.18
C LEU A 39 4.74 11.54 10.01
N VAL A 40 4.28 10.40 10.54
CA VAL A 40 3.14 10.40 11.46
C VAL A 40 3.42 11.27 12.69
N VAL A 41 4.60 11.12 13.30
CA VAL A 41 5.03 11.93 14.46
C VAL A 41 5.07 13.42 14.11
N LYS A 42 5.63 13.78 12.94
CA LYS A 42 5.68 15.17 12.45
C LYS A 42 4.28 15.75 12.21
N TYR A 43 3.39 15.02 11.54
CA TYR A 43 2.02 15.48 11.28
C TYR A 43 1.20 15.57 12.58
N ALA A 44 1.44 14.68 13.55
CA ALA A 44 0.81 14.74 14.86
C ALA A 44 1.08 16.07 15.59
N ARG A 45 2.26 16.69 15.40
CA ARG A 45 2.57 18.02 15.94
C ARG A 45 2.25 19.19 15.01
N GLY A 46 1.61 18.93 13.87
CA GLY A 46 1.28 19.96 12.87
C GLY A 46 2.45 20.37 11.95
N HIS A 47 3.55 19.60 11.92
CA HIS A 47 4.66 19.83 11.00
C HIS A 47 4.41 19.12 9.67
N VAL A 48 4.34 19.90 8.59
CA VAL A 48 4.16 19.41 7.22
C VAL A 48 5.46 19.64 6.43
N PRO A 49 6.18 18.58 6.05
CA PRO A 49 7.43 18.71 5.33
C PRO A 49 7.31 19.38 3.96
N ARG A 50 8.34 20.13 3.57
CA ARG A 50 8.38 20.86 2.28
C ARG A 50 9.66 20.65 1.48
N ARG A 51 10.79 20.43 2.14
CA ARG A 51 12.09 20.18 1.48
C ARG A 51 12.80 19.03 2.15
N LEU A 52 13.17 18.03 1.37
CA LEU A 52 13.81 16.82 1.88
C LEU A 52 15.11 17.12 2.62
N THR A 53 15.87 18.14 2.18
CA THR A 53 17.12 18.59 2.82
C THR A 53 16.95 19.11 4.25
N ASP A 54 15.73 19.55 4.58
CA ASP A 54 15.42 20.20 5.86
C ASP A 54 14.73 19.22 6.83
N GLU A 55 14.68 17.93 6.47
CA GLU A 55 13.81 16.93 7.10
C GLU A 55 14.60 15.75 7.68
N PRO A 56 15.44 15.96 8.70
CA PRO A 56 16.00 14.86 9.47
C PRO A 56 14.88 14.09 10.19
N LEU A 57 15.16 12.84 10.56
CA LEU A 57 14.29 12.07 11.44
C LEU A 57 14.12 12.80 12.78
N ASP A 58 12.87 12.88 13.24
CA ASP A 58 12.50 13.52 14.49
C ASP A 58 13.22 12.86 15.68
N PRO A 59 13.69 13.64 16.68
CA PRO A 59 14.28 13.07 17.88
C PRO A 59 13.44 11.96 18.53
N ALA A 60 12.11 12.14 18.61
CA ALA A 60 11.22 11.14 19.21
C ALA A 60 11.15 9.86 18.37
N THR A 61 11.18 9.97 17.04
CA THR A 61 11.26 8.82 16.14
C THR A 61 12.57 8.07 16.33
N ARG A 62 13.71 8.78 16.36
CA ARG A 62 15.03 8.17 16.54
C ARG A 62 15.14 7.43 17.88
N GLU A 63 14.64 8.03 18.95
CA GLU A 63 14.55 7.39 20.26
C GLU A 63 13.69 6.12 20.19
N ALA A 64 12.51 6.18 19.56
CA ALA A 64 11.65 5.00 19.40
C ALA A 64 12.34 3.89 18.61
N ILE A 65 13.08 4.22 17.54
CA ILE A 65 13.86 3.25 16.76
C ILE A 65 14.91 2.58 17.65
N VAL A 66 15.68 3.36 18.41
CA VAL A 66 16.72 2.80 19.30
C VAL A 66 16.10 1.91 20.37
N LEU A 67 15.07 2.37 21.07
CA LEU A 67 14.51 1.63 22.20
C LEU A 67 13.74 0.37 21.78
N PHE A 68 12.98 0.44 20.69
CA PHE A 68 12.03 -0.61 20.31
C PHE A 68 12.36 -1.35 19.01
N GLY A 69 13.24 -0.81 18.17
CA GLY A 69 13.64 -1.39 16.88
C GLY A 69 15.08 -1.85 16.80
N THR A 70 15.86 -1.76 17.89
CA THR A 70 17.25 -2.25 17.90
C THR A 70 17.48 -3.26 19.01
N GLY A 71 18.35 -4.22 18.71
CA GLY A 71 18.76 -5.26 19.65
C GLY A 71 20.14 -5.05 20.19
N ILE A 72 20.34 -5.44 21.45
CA ILE A 72 21.65 -5.39 22.10
C ILE A 72 22.31 -6.74 21.93
N SER A 73 23.36 -6.83 21.11
CA SER A 73 24.23 -8.00 21.16
C SER A 73 25.20 -7.91 22.33
N THR A 74 25.61 -9.08 22.79
CA THR A 74 26.79 -9.26 23.62
C THR A 74 28.02 -8.85 22.82
N PRO A 75 28.76 -7.79 23.21
CA PRO A 75 30.11 -8.07 23.72
C PRO A 75 30.72 -7.05 24.71
N ARG A 76 31.52 -7.56 25.65
CA ARG A 76 32.36 -6.89 26.67
C ARG A 76 31.63 -5.99 27.69
N PRO A 77 32.10 -5.94 28.96
CA PRO A 77 31.47 -5.17 30.04
C PRO A 77 31.32 -3.65 29.78
N ASP A 78 31.95 -3.14 28.72
CA ASP A 78 32.07 -1.74 28.36
C ASP A 78 31.52 -1.39 26.95
N SER A 79 30.92 -2.33 26.20
CA SER A 79 30.42 -2.04 24.84
C SER A 79 28.98 -2.48 24.59
N ILE A 80 28.17 -1.58 24.00
CA ILE A 80 26.81 -1.86 23.53
C ILE A 80 26.86 -1.85 22.01
N LEU A 81 26.72 -3.02 21.39
CA LEU A 81 26.53 -3.14 19.95
C LEU A 81 25.04 -3.22 19.66
N LEU A 82 24.52 -2.26 18.88
CA LEU A 82 23.14 -2.33 18.41
C LEU A 82 23.08 -3.02 17.05
N HIS A 83 22.18 -3.99 16.93
CA HIS A 83 21.74 -4.52 15.64
C HIS A 83 20.43 -3.84 15.24
N ARG A 84 20.39 -3.30 14.02
CA ARG A 84 19.15 -2.75 13.43
C ARG A 84 18.16 -3.88 13.20
N SER A 85 16.92 -3.73 13.68
CA SER A 85 15.79 -4.69 13.64
C SER A 85 16.25 -6.11 13.31
N PRO A 86 16.93 -6.79 14.25
CA PRO A 86 17.75 -7.97 13.97
C PRO A 86 16.95 -9.12 13.33
N GLU A 87 15.64 -9.16 13.55
CA GLU A 87 14.73 -10.13 12.93
C GLU A 87 14.52 -9.93 11.44
N TYR A 88 14.72 -8.72 10.90
CA TYR A 88 14.52 -8.44 9.48
C TYR A 88 15.82 -8.45 8.68
N LEU A 89 16.96 -8.13 9.31
CA LEU A 89 18.18 -7.73 8.60
C LEU A 89 19.36 -8.70 8.72
N ASN A 90 19.32 -9.67 9.66
CA ASN A 90 20.38 -10.66 9.81
C ASN A 90 19.93 -12.03 9.32
N PRO A 91 20.78 -12.78 8.60
CA PRO A 91 20.70 -14.23 8.62
C PRO A 91 20.67 -14.68 10.09
N ARG A 92 19.90 -15.72 10.40
CA ARG A 92 19.74 -16.22 11.78
C ARG A 92 21.12 -16.46 12.40
N SER A 93 21.48 -15.63 13.39
CA SER A 93 22.75 -15.78 14.11
C SER A 93 22.77 -17.12 14.85
N PRO A 94 23.92 -17.82 14.92
CA PRO A 94 24.06 -19.00 15.78
C PRO A 94 23.70 -18.71 17.24
N ASP A 95 23.96 -17.48 17.69
CA ASP A 95 23.70 -17.00 19.06
C ASP A 95 22.25 -16.55 19.29
N GLY A 96 21.39 -16.65 18.26
CA GLY A 96 19.99 -16.21 18.32
C GLY A 96 19.77 -14.72 18.04
N VAL A 97 18.53 -14.26 18.23
CA VAL A 97 18.15 -12.86 18.06
C VAL A 97 18.52 -12.09 19.33
N PRO A 98 19.32 -11.01 19.25
CA PRO A 98 19.65 -10.20 20.42
C PRO A 98 18.39 -9.62 21.09
N PRO A 99 18.34 -9.50 22.43
CA PRO A 99 17.18 -8.95 23.13
C PRO A 99 16.97 -7.45 22.83
N PRO A 100 15.72 -6.94 22.88
CA PRO A 100 15.43 -5.54 22.63
C PRO A 100 16.11 -4.60 23.64
N VAL A 101 16.53 -3.41 23.19
CA VAL A 101 17.13 -2.38 24.08
C VAL A 101 16.23 -2.08 25.28
N TRP A 102 14.91 -1.98 25.10
CA TRP A 102 13.99 -1.63 26.18
C TRP A 102 13.97 -2.64 27.35
N THR A 103 14.43 -3.89 27.13
CA THR A 103 14.55 -4.93 28.17
C THR A 103 15.83 -4.81 29.01
N ALA A 104 16.80 -4.00 28.59
CA ALA A 104 18.10 -3.91 29.24
C ALA A 104 18.08 -3.08 30.54
N PRO A 105 19.09 -3.26 31.41
CA PRO A 105 19.27 -2.44 32.60
C PRO A 105 19.25 -0.94 32.28
N PRO A 106 18.72 -0.07 33.17
CA PRO A 106 18.61 1.38 32.91
C PRO A 106 19.91 2.05 32.45
N ALA A 107 21.05 1.68 33.04
CA ALA A 107 22.35 2.23 32.66
C ALA A 107 22.72 1.89 31.20
N MET A 108 22.43 0.66 30.74
CA MET A 108 22.67 0.27 29.36
C MET A 108 21.72 0.97 28.40
N ARG A 109 20.44 1.12 28.76
CA ARG A 109 19.48 1.88 27.95
C ARG A 109 19.90 3.34 27.78
N ALA A 110 20.34 3.97 28.88
CA ALA A 110 20.86 5.34 28.85
C ALA A 110 22.13 5.47 27.99
N ALA A 111 23.02 4.47 28.01
CA ALA A 111 24.21 4.45 27.19
C ALA A 111 23.93 4.17 25.70
N ALA A 112 22.89 3.40 25.37
CA ALA A 112 22.50 3.08 24.00
C ALA A 112 21.94 4.29 23.23
N LEU A 113 21.20 5.18 23.93
CA LEU A 113 20.48 6.29 23.31
C LEU A 113 21.38 7.26 22.53
N PRO A 114 22.43 7.89 23.13
CA PRO A 114 23.25 8.87 22.40
C PRO A 114 23.93 8.31 21.15
N TRP A 115 24.37 7.04 21.21
CA TRP A 115 24.99 6.36 20.09
C TRP A 115 23.97 6.05 18.99
N GLY A 116 22.84 5.44 19.36
CA GLY A 116 21.82 5.03 18.39
C GLY A 116 21.13 6.20 17.72
N THR A 117 20.81 7.28 18.46
CA THR A 117 20.16 8.47 17.88
C THR A 117 21.08 9.21 16.92
N ARG A 118 22.41 9.13 17.10
CA ARG A 118 23.39 9.67 16.17
C ARG A 118 23.45 8.86 14.89
N GLU A 119 23.39 7.54 14.96
CA GLU A 119 23.37 6.67 13.78
C GLU A 119 22.12 6.88 12.90
N TRP A 120 20.99 7.17 13.54
CA TRP A 120 19.71 7.49 12.91
C TRP A 120 19.52 8.98 12.63
N ASP A 121 20.54 9.81 12.79
CA ASP A 121 20.51 11.21 12.36
C ASP A 121 20.62 11.31 10.83
N ARG A 122 19.52 10.97 10.16
CA ARG A 122 19.41 10.82 8.72
C ARG A 122 18.25 11.65 8.19
N LEU A 123 18.36 12.09 6.95
CA LEU A 123 17.24 12.67 6.24
C LEU A 123 16.15 11.61 6.00
N ASN A 124 14.91 12.02 6.18
CA ASN A 124 13.76 11.22 5.85
C ASN A 124 13.43 11.39 4.36
N TYR A 125 13.82 10.43 3.53
CA TYR A 125 13.54 10.49 2.09
C TYR A 125 12.07 10.28 1.73
N GLU A 126 11.25 9.79 2.68
CA GLU A 126 9.80 9.70 2.53
C GLU A 126 9.11 11.03 2.83
N ALA A 127 9.82 12.06 3.31
CA ALA A 127 9.22 13.31 3.80
C ALA A 127 8.34 14.05 2.78
N VAL A 128 8.57 13.80 1.49
CA VAL A 128 7.83 14.42 0.38
C VAL A 128 6.69 13.54 -0.15
N GLU A 129 6.35 12.44 0.53
CA GLU A 129 5.20 11.62 0.17
C GLU A 129 3.87 12.39 0.30
N PRO A 130 2.82 11.98 -0.44
CA PRO A 130 1.52 12.64 -0.37
C PRO A 130 0.92 12.63 1.06
N PRO A 131 0.18 13.69 1.45
CA PRO A 131 -0.01 14.03 2.86
C PRO A 131 -1.13 13.26 3.57
N LEU A 132 -2.08 12.69 2.82
CA LEU A 132 -3.38 12.32 3.38
C LEU A 132 -3.27 11.21 4.43
N TYR A 133 -2.44 10.20 4.17
CA TYR A 133 -2.20 9.14 5.16
C TYR A 133 -1.61 9.70 6.45
N TYR A 134 -0.59 10.55 6.35
CA TYR A 134 0.11 11.08 7.52
C TYR A 134 -0.75 12.06 8.32
N ALA A 135 -1.65 12.79 7.67
CA ALA A 135 -2.64 13.61 8.36
C ALA A 135 -3.61 12.75 9.17
N VAL A 136 -4.18 11.69 8.58
CA VAL A 136 -5.10 10.77 9.27
C VAL A 136 -4.40 10.02 10.39
N ALA A 137 -3.25 9.42 10.10
CA ALA A 137 -2.44 8.69 11.07
C ALA A 137 -1.91 9.61 12.18
N GLY A 138 -1.57 10.87 11.88
CA GLY A 138 -1.15 11.86 12.87
C GLY A 138 -2.26 12.24 13.85
N VAL A 139 -3.51 12.37 13.37
CA VAL A 139 -4.68 12.56 14.25
C VAL A 139 -4.90 11.34 15.14
N TRP A 140 -4.80 10.13 14.57
CA TRP A 140 -4.92 8.89 15.33
C TRP A 140 -3.81 8.72 16.37
N HIS A 141 -2.58 9.09 16.01
CA HIS A 141 -1.42 9.10 16.91
C HIS A 141 -1.64 10.06 18.08
N ARG A 142 -2.09 11.30 17.81
CA ARG A 142 -2.46 12.26 18.87
C ARG A 142 -3.55 11.75 19.79
N LEU A 143 -4.55 11.04 19.26
CA LEU A 143 -5.58 10.42 20.08
C LEU A 143 -4.95 9.40 21.04
N GLY A 144 -4.00 8.57 20.56
CA GLY A 144 -3.25 7.65 21.41
C GLY A 144 -2.47 8.37 22.52
N THR A 145 -1.78 9.47 22.19
CA THR A 145 -1.08 10.30 23.18
C THR A 145 -2.04 10.90 24.20
N ALA A 146 -3.21 11.40 23.77
CA ALA A 146 -4.23 11.95 24.65
C ALA A 146 -4.84 10.89 25.59
N LEU A 147 -4.82 9.62 25.18
CA LEU A 147 -5.19 8.46 26.02
C LEU A 147 -4.05 7.99 26.93
N GLY A 148 -2.91 8.71 26.96
CA GLY A 148 -1.76 8.39 27.81
C GLY A 148 -0.84 7.30 27.26
N LEU A 149 -0.99 6.91 25.99
CA LEU A 149 -0.07 5.96 25.35
C LEU A 149 1.26 6.66 25.00
N ALA A 150 2.37 5.96 25.25
CA ALA A 150 3.73 6.43 24.95
C ALA A 150 4.63 5.28 24.47
N GLY A 151 5.82 5.63 23.94
CA GLY A 151 6.85 4.68 23.53
C GLY A 151 6.34 3.61 22.54
N GLY A 152 6.75 2.36 22.73
CA GLY A 152 6.34 1.24 21.90
C GLY A 152 4.82 1.06 21.86
N ARG A 153 4.12 1.34 22.97
CA ARG A 153 2.66 1.21 23.00
C ARG A 153 1.97 2.20 22.04
N LEU A 154 2.50 3.41 21.95
CA LEU A 154 2.01 4.44 21.01
C LEU A 154 2.35 4.11 19.55
N PHE A 155 3.51 3.50 19.31
CA PHE A 155 3.89 3.02 17.97
C PHE A 155 2.89 1.98 17.44
N TYR A 156 2.58 0.93 18.22
CA TYR A 156 1.62 -0.08 17.79
C TYR A 156 0.19 0.44 17.74
N TRP A 157 -0.20 1.33 18.66
CA TRP A 157 -1.46 2.06 18.53
C TRP A 157 -1.58 2.69 17.14
N THR A 158 -0.51 3.33 16.65
CA THR A 158 -0.46 3.91 15.31
C THR A 158 -0.74 2.87 14.21
N ARG A 159 -0.16 1.66 14.31
CA ARG A 159 -0.44 0.55 13.37
C ARG A 159 -1.89 0.07 13.42
N PHE A 160 -2.53 0.09 14.59
CA PHE A 160 -3.89 -0.43 14.75
C PHE A 160 -4.96 0.36 14.00
N LEU A 161 -4.65 1.59 13.54
CA LEU A 161 -5.47 2.30 12.56
C LEU A 161 -5.79 1.43 11.35
N ASN A 162 -4.82 0.63 10.88
CA ASN A 162 -4.95 -0.15 9.67
C ASN A 162 -6.03 -1.22 9.76
N ALA A 163 -6.35 -1.72 10.97
CA ALA A 163 -7.45 -2.66 11.17
C ALA A 163 -8.82 -2.01 10.88
N LEU A 164 -8.98 -0.73 11.23
CA LEU A 164 -10.19 0.05 10.92
C LEU A 164 -10.28 0.35 9.42
N LEU A 165 -9.14 0.72 8.80
CA LEU A 165 -9.05 0.96 7.36
C LEU A 165 -9.41 -0.31 6.57
N GLU A 166 -8.98 -1.47 7.06
CA GLU A 166 -9.28 -2.76 6.46
C GLU A 166 -10.77 -3.09 6.50
N ALA A 167 -11.43 -2.94 7.66
CA ALA A 167 -12.86 -3.14 7.77
C ALA A 167 -13.65 -2.25 6.79
N ALA A 168 -13.27 -0.98 6.69
CA ALA A 168 -13.87 -0.05 5.74
C ALA A 168 -13.61 -0.46 4.29
N LEU A 169 -12.40 -0.91 3.96
CA LEU A 169 -12.02 -1.37 2.63
C LEU A 169 -12.86 -2.59 2.18
N VAL A 170 -13.11 -3.55 3.07
CA VAL A 170 -13.97 -4.71 2.77
C VAL A 170 -15.40 -4.24 2.41
N ALA A 171 -15.95 -3.27 3.13
CA ALA A 171 -17.25 -2.69 2.82
C ALA A 171 -17.25 -1.96 1.46
N VAL A 172 -16.19 -1.19 1.17
CA VAL A 172 -16.01 -0.52 -0.13
C VAL A 172 -15.89 -1.55 -1.26
N ALA A 173 -15.22 -2.67 -1.05
CA ALA A 173 -15.09 -3.74 -2.03
C ALA A 173 -16.46 -4.36 -2.40
N VAL A 174 -17.37 -4.50 -1.44
CA VAL A 174 -18.77 -4.92 -1.70
C VAL A 174 -19.50 -3.89 -2.55
N VAL A 175 -19.38 -2.60 -2.22
CA VAL A 175 -20.02 -1.52 -2.98
C VAL A 175 -19.48 -1.50 -4.41
N ALA A 176 -18.15 -1.59 -4.58
CA ALA A 176 -17.51 -1.64 -5.89
C ALA A 176 -18.00 -2.84 -6.71
N ALA A 177 -18.06 -4.03 -6.11
CA ALA A 177 -18.54 -5.23 -6.78
C ALA A 177 -20.00 -5.10 -7.25
N ARG A 178 -20.88 -4.54 -6.41
CA ARG A 178 -22.28 -4.30 -6.76
C ARG A 178 -22.43 -3.27 -7.88
N LEU A 179 -21.59 -2.24 -7.90
CA LEU A 179 -21.57 -1.23 -8.96
C LEU A 179 -20.98 -1.78 -10.25
N ALA A 180 -19.96 -2.65 -10.17
CA ALA A 180 -19.27 -3.19 -11.32
C ALA A 180 -20.03 -4.35 -11.97
N VAL A 181 -20.72 -5.18 -11.17
CA VAL A 181 -21.37 -6.42 -11.60
C VAL A 181 -22.76 -6.55 -10.97
N THR A 182 -23.72 -5.80 -11.51
CA THR A 182 -25.06 -5.62 -10.91
C THR A 182 -25.92 -6.88 -10.86
N GLU A 183 -25.70 -7.84 -11.75
CA GLU A 183 -26.57 -9.02 -11.90
C GLU A 183 -26.16 -10.21 -11.01
N ALA A 184 -25.03 -10.12 -10.30
CA ALA A 184 -24.41 -11.26 -9.62
C ALA A 184 -24.03 -10.94 -8.17
N PRO A 185 -25.00 -10.88 -7.23
CA PRO A 185 -24.75 -10.51 -5.83
C PRO A 185 -23.75 -11.44 -5.13
N VAL A 186 -23.66 -12.70 -5.56
CA VAL A 186 -22.69 -13.68 -5.04
C VAL A 186 -21.25 -13.24 -5.30
N ARG A 187 -20.98 -12.56 -6.42
CA ARG A 187 -19.62 -12.06 -6.71
C ARG A 187 -19.17 -10.98 -5.75
N ALA A 188 -20.09 -10.22 -5.15
CA ALA A 188 -19.74 -9.26 -4.10
C ALA A 188 -19.16 -9.95 -2.86
N VAL A 189 -19.64 -11.16 -2.52
CA VAL A 189 -19.05 -11.98 -1.46
C VAL A 189 -17.63 -12.40 -1.85
N GLY A 190 -17.43 -12.87 -3.09
CA GLY A 190 -16.10 -13.24 -3.58
C GLY A 190 -15.10 -12.07 -3.56
N VAL A 191 -15.52 -10.88 -3.99
CA VAL A 191 -14.67 -9.67 -3.99
C VAL A 191 -14.33 -9.23 -2.56
N ALA A 192 -15.31 -9.25 -1.65
CA ALA A 192 -15.07 -8.94 -0.24
C ALA A 192 -14.13 -9.96 0.42
N LEU A 193 -14.33 -11.26 0.12
CA LEU A 193 -13.49 -12.34 0.61
C LEU A 193 -12.05 -12.21 0.14
N PHE A 194 -11.85 -11.90 -1.15
CA PHE A 194 -10.54 -11.61 -1.73
C PHE A 194 -9.83 -10.50 -0.95
N VAL A 195 -10.51 -9.36 -0.77
CA VAL A 195 -9.92 -8.20 -0.10
C VAL A 195 -9.60 -8.50 1.36
N ALA A 196 -10.51 -9.13 2.11
CA ALA A 196 -10.34 -9.42 3.53
C ALA A 196 -9.16 -10.37 3.82
N LEU A 197 -8.90 -11.33 2.93
CA LEU A 197 -7.99 -12.45 3.19
C LEU A 197 -6.68 -12.43 2.40
N VAL A 198 -6.55 -11.64 1.33
CA VAL A 198 -5.25 -11.54 0.62
C VAL A 198 -4.16 -11.00 1.56
N PRO A 199 -3.05 -11.75 1.74
CA PRO A 199 -1.90 -11.30 2.52
C PRO A 199 -1.35 -9.97 2.00
N ARG A 200 -1.13 -9.02 2.91
CA ARG A 200 -0.62 -7.69 2.57
C ARG A 200 0.37 -7.26 3.63
N GLY A 201 1.61 -7.71 3.50
CA GLY A 201 2.64 -7.49 4.52
C GLY A 201 2.76 -6.02 4.97
N THR A 202 2.83 -5.06 4.04
CA THR A 202 2.96 -3.64 4.38
C THR A 202 1.72 -3.01 5.00
N PHE A 203 0.55 -3.68 4.95
CA PHE A 203 -0.65 -3.25 5.68
C PHE A 203 -0.54 -3.46 7.19
N TYR A 204 0.43 -4.27 7.65
CA TYR A 204 0.62 -4.54 9.07
C TYR A 204 1.52 -3.50 9.75
N GLY A 205 2.16 -2.61 8.98
CA GLY A 205 3.01 -1.55 9.50
C GLY A 205 2.50 -0.14 9.21
N VAL A 206 3.27 0.85 9.64
CA VAL A 206 2.99 2.27 9.38
C VAL A 206 3.46 2.61 7.96
N SER A 207 2.53 2.80 7.03
CA SER A 207 2.82 3.21 5.65
C SER A 207 1.58 3.77 4.95
N ASN A 208 1.78 4.68 3.99
CA ASN A 208 0.69 5.16 3.12
C ASN A 208 0.06 4.05 2.26
N ASP A 209 0.72 2.90 2.13
CA ASP A 209 0.15 1.69 1.55
C ASP A 209 -1.14 1.25 2.24
N ALA A 210 -1.28 1.46 3.55
CA ALA A 210 -2.46 1.03 4.31
C ALA A 210 -3.75 1.82 3.96
N LEU A 211 -3.64 3.11 3.62
CA LEU A 211 -4.78 3.94 3.24
C LEU A 211 -5.06 3.91 1.73
N THR A 212 -4.06 3.52 0.92
CA THR A 212 -4.10 3.58 -0.54
C THR A 212 -5.27 2.77 -1.15
N PRO A 213 -5.52 1.50 -0.77
CA PRO A 213 -6.67 0.75 -1.30
C PRO A 213 -8.02 1.37 -0.94
N LEU A 214 -8.17 1.95 0.25
CA LEU A 214 -9.44 2.50 0.70
C LEU A 214 -9.80 3.74 -0.12
N THR A 215 -8.88 4.70 -0.22
CA THR A 215 -9.11 5.93 -0.98
C THR A 215 -9.28 5.65 -2.47
N SER A 216 -8.49 4.75 -3.04
CA SER A 216 -8.62 4.36 -4.45
C SER A 216 -9.88 3.53 -4.71
N GLY A 217 -10.29 2.68 -3.77
CA GLY A 217 -11.54 1.92 -3.84
C GLY A 217 -12.78 2.83 -3.79
N LEU A 218 -12.76 3.85 -2.93
CA LEU A 218 -13.80 4.89 -2.86
C LEU A 218 -13.85 5.70 -4.17
N ALA A 219 -12.69 6.15 -4.67
CA ALA A 219 -12.59 6.82 -5.96
C ALA A 219 -13.17 5.96 -7.08
N PHE A 220 -12.76 4.68 -7.16
CA PHE A 220 -13.29 3.74 -8.13
C PHE A 220 -14.81 3.60 -8.05
N CYS A 221 -15.38 3.47 -6.84
CA CYS A 221 -16.85 3.44 -6.66
C CYS A 221 -17.53 4.71 -7.19
N ALA A 222 -16.99 5.88 -6.89
CA ALA A 222 -17.55 7.15 -7.34
C ALA A 222 -17.46 7.31 -8.87
N LEU A 223 -16.34 6.89 -9.47
CA LEU A 223 -16.15 6.89 -10.92
C LEU A 223 -17.12 5.91 -11.61
N LEU A 224 -17.37 4.74 -11.02
CA LEU A 224 -18.38 3.82 -11.55
C LEU A 224 -19.80 4.41 -11.49
N ARG A 225 -20.15 5.11 -10.41
CA ARG A 225 -21.45 5.81 -10.31
C ARG A 225 -21.54 6.91 -11.37
N LEU A 226 -20.51 7.74 -11.47
CA LEU A 226 -20.42 8.83 -12.46
C LEU A 226 -20.55 8.33 -13.91
N ALA A 227 -19.94 7.18 -14.21
CA ALA A 227 -19.98 6.58 -15.54
C ALA A 227 -21.33 5.91 -15.86
N ARG A 228 -22.09 5.49 -14.84
CA ARG A 228 -23.37 4.78 -15.00
C ARG A 228 -24.58 5.70 -15.00
N ASP A 229 -24.55 6.79 -14.25
CA ASP A 229 -25.68 7.70 -14.15
C ASP A 229 -25.91 8.40 -15.49
N SER A 230 -27.16 8.39 -16.00
CA SER A 230 -27.49 9.04 -17.27
C SER A 230 -27.32 10.55 -17.18
N ALA A 231 -27.64 11.16 -16.03
CA ALA A 231 -27.49 12.59 -15.75
C ALA A 231 -26.83 12.79 -14.37
N PRO A 232 -25.49 12.71 -14.27
CA PRO A 232 -24.78 12.84 -13.01
C PRO A 232 -24.94 14.24 -12.45
N SER A 233 -25.25 14.32 -11.15
CA SER A 233 -25.32 15.61 -10.47
C SER A 233 -23.93 16.24 -10.32
N VAL A 234 -23.89 17.57 -10.24
CA VAL A 234 -22.65 18.31 -9.96
C VAL A 234 -22.02 17.83 -8.64
N THR A 235 -22.85 17.51 -7.63
CA THR A 235 -22.39 16.96 -6.35
C THR A 235 -21.67 15.62 -6.51
N LEU A 236 -22.23 14.70 -7.32
CA LEU A 236 -21.56 13.42 -7.60
C LEU A 236 -20.23 13.64 -8.30
N SER A 237 -20.18 14.55 -9.26
CA SER A 237 -18.96 14.90 -9.98
C SER A 237 -17.88 15.51 -9.08
N ILE A 238 -18.25 16.46 -8.22
CA ILE A 238 -17.34 17.03 -7.21
C ILE A 238 -16.85 15.93 -6.27
N GLY A 239 -17.75 15.07 -5.78
CA GLY A 239 -17.38 13.96 -4.90
C GLY A 239 -16.43 12.97 -5.58
N ALA A 240 -16.66 12.64 -6.84
CA ALA A 240 -15.80 11.75 -7.61
C ALA A 240 -14.40 12.33 -7.81
N GLY A 241 -14.30 13.61 -8.19
CA GLY A 241 -13.01 14.26 -8.33
C GLY A 241 -12.30 14.47 -7.00
N ALA A 242 -13.00 14.84 -5.93
CA ALA A 242 -12.42 14.94 -4.59
C ALA A 242 -11.85 13.58 -4.10
N LEU A 243 -12.53 12.47 -4.38
CA LEU A 243 -12.02 11.13 -4.03
C LEU A 243 -10.82 10.70 -4.88
N VAL A 244 -10.78 11.07 -6.17
CA VAL A 244 -9.58 10.89 -7.00
C VAL A 244 -8.42 11.74 -6.47
N ALA A 245 -8.69 12.97 -6.02
CA ALA A 245 -7.71 13.82 -5.34
C ALA A 245 -7.20 13.15 -4.07
N ALA A 246 -8.09 12.59 -3.25
CA ALA A 246 -7.73 11.89 -2.02
C ALA A 246 -6.85 10.66 -2.29
N ALA A 247 -7.11 9.89 -3.35
CA ALA A 247 -6.27 8.78 -3.76
C ALA A 247 -4.85 9.27 -4.15
N LEU A 248 -4.75 10.31 -4.98
CA LEU A 248 -3.49 10.92 -5.41
C LEU A 248 -2.71 11.51 -4.23
N LEU A 249 -3.42 12.16 -3.30
CA LEU A 249 -2.87 12.73 -2.07
C LEU A 249 -2.59 11.67 -0.99
N THR A 250 -2.92 10.40 -1.23
CA THR A 250 -2.46 9.26 -0.41
C THR A 250 -1.19 8.65 -0.97
N LYS A 251 -1.19 8.38 -2.28
CA LYS A 251 -0.04 7.78 -2.97
C LYS A 251 -0.02 8.12 -4.45
N ALA A 252 1.13 8.54 -4.96
CA ALA A 252 1.28 9.01 -6.34
C ALA A 252 1.01 7.90 -7.39
N THR A 253 1.23 6.63 -7.04
CA THR A 253 0.97 5.49 -7.94
C THR A 253 -0.52 5.29 -8.27
N THR A 254 -1.41 5.99 -7.56
CA THR A 254 -2.86 5.97 -7.82
C THR A 254 -3.29 6.85 -9.01
N ILE A 255 -2.35 7.44 -9.76
CA ILE A 255 -2.63 8.23 -10.97
C ILE A 255 -3.47 7.49 -12.02
N ALA A 256 -3.51 6.15 -11.99
CA ALA A 256 -4.45 5.38 -12.78
C ALA A 256 -5.92 5.80 -12.55
N MET A 257 -6.30 6.23 -11.34
CA MET A 257 -7.64 6.73 -11.04
C MET A 257 -7.97 8.03 -11.78
N LEU A 258 -6.98 8.90 -12.02
CA LEU A 258 -7.15 10.09 -12.85
C LEU A 258 -7.42 9.70 -14.32
N ILE A 259 -6.72 8.68 -14.83
CA ILE A 259 -6.96 8.17 -16.18
C ILE A 259 -8.37 7.58 -16.28
N VAL A 260 -8.80 6.81 -15.28
CA VAL A 260 -10.17 6.25 -15.23
C VAL A 260 -11.21 7.37 -15.16
N LEU A 261 -10.94 8.47 -14.44
CA LEU A 261 -11.81 9.67 -14.44
C LEU A 261 -11.91 10.27 -15.84
N VAL A 262 -10.79 10.49 -16.53
CA VAL A 262 -10.79 11.02 -17.89
C VAL A 262 -11.58 10.10 -18.83
N ILE A 263 -11.37 8.79 -18.76
CA ILE A 263 -12.16 7.81 -19.53
C ILE A 263 -13.64 7.90 -19.18
N ALA A 264 -13.99 8.00 -17.89
CA ALA A 264 -15.38 8.14 -17.45
C ALA A 264 -16.03 9.42 -17.98
N LEU A 265 -15.30 10.53 -18.05
CA LEU A 265 -15.81 11.80 -18.58
C LEU A 265 -15.90 11.81 -20.11
N VAL A 266 -14.90 11.27 -20.83
CA VAL A 266 -14.85 11.24 -22.30
C VAL A 266 -15.81 10.19 -22.89
N SER A 267 -16.03 9.07 -22.20
CA SER A 267 -16.97 8.03 -22.64
C SER A 267 -18.44 8.49 -22.58
N ARG A 268 -18.71 9.60 -21.89
CA ARG A 268 -20.01 10.28 -21.97
C ARG A 268 -20.06 11.04 -23.28
N ARG A 269 -21.06 10.73 -24.13
CA ARG A 269 -21.31 11.46 -25.38
C ARG A 269 -21.34 12.97 -25.06
N PRO A 270 -20.65 13.79 -25.86
CA PRO A 270 -19.99 14.99 -25.39
C PRO A 270 -21.01 16.00 -24.91
N TRP A 271 -20.97 16.29 -23.61
CA TRP A 271 -21.36 17.57 -23.00
C TRP A 271 -22.66 18.13 -23.59
N ALA A 272 -23.64 17.25 -23.79
CA ALA A 272 -24.79 17.52 -24.63
C ALA A 272 -25.69 18.61 -24.02
N SER A 273 -25.47 18.88 -22.74
CA SER A 273 -26.03 20.00 -22.02
C SER A 273 -24.96 20.78 -21.25
N ARG A 274 -25.24 22.06 -20.99
CA ARG A 274 -24.47 22.92 -20.09
C ARG A 274 -24.26 22.29 -18.71
N ALA A 275 -25.27 21.56 -18.22
CA ALA A 275 -25.19 20.90 -16.92
C ALA A 275 -24.11 19.80 -16.88
N GLU A 276 -24.01 18.97 -17.93
CA GLU A 276 -22.97 17.94 -18.02
C GLU A 276 -21.57 18.54 -18.15
N ALA A 277 -21.41 19.64 -18.90
CA ALA A 277 -20.15 20.37 -19.00
C ALA A 277 -19.73 20.94 -17.63
N VAL A 278 -20.65 21.59 -16.91
CA VAL A 278 -20.41 22.11 -15.55
C VAL A 278 -20.03 20.98 -14.60
N ALA A 279 -20.72 19.85 -14.65
CA ALA A 279 -20.41 18.69 -13.83
C ALA A 279 -19.00 18.13 -14.14
N ALA A 280 -18.62 18.01 -15.42
CA ALA A 280 -17.29 17.56 -15.82
C ALA A 280 -16.18 18.52 -15.36
N ILE A 281 -16.38 19.83 -15.54
CA ILE A 281 -15.46 20.87 -15.07
C ILE A 281 -15.34 20.81 -13.54
N ALA A 282 -16.46 20.64 -12.83
CA ALA A 282 -16.45 20.54 -11.37
C ALA A 282 -15.68 19.29 -10.88
N ALA A 283 -15.82 18.14 -11.55
CA ALA A 283 -15.01 16.97 -11.26
C ALA A 283 -13.51 17.26 -11.46
N LEU A 284 -13.11 17.80 -12.61
CA LEU A 284 -11.72 18.12 -12.91
C LEU A 284 -11.13 19.16 -11.94
N ALA A 285 -11.88 20.20 -11.61
CA ALA A 285 -11.48 21.22 -10.64
C ALA A 285 -11.29 20.62 -9.25
N SER A 286 -12.20 19.74 -8.81
CA SER A 286 -12.11 19.08 -7.49
C SER A 286 -10.94 18.11 -7.35
N VAL A 287 -10.40 17.58 -8.46
CA VAL A 287 -9.10 16.86 -8.45
C VAL A 287 -7.93 17.85 -8.45
N THR A 288 -7.98 18.79 -9.38
CA THR A 288 -6.83 19.63 -9.73
C THR A 288 -6.49 20.60 -8.62
N ILE A 289 -7.48 21.24 -7.98
CA ILE A 289 -7.24 22.26 -6.95
C ILE A 289 -6.51 21.67 -5.73
N PRO A 290 -6.95 20.55 -5.10
CA PRO A 290 -6.22 19.99 -3.97
C PRO A 290 -4.82 19.48 -4.34
N VAL A 291 -4.68 18.83 -5.49
CA VAL A 291 -3.40 18.29 -5.96
C VAL A 291 -2.40 19.41 -6.26
N LEU A 292 -2.81 20.45 -7.00
CA LEU A 292 -1.97 21.62 -7.23
C LEU A 292 -1.72 22.42 -5.95
N GLY A 293 -2.68 22.49 -5.04
CA GLY A 293 -2.51 23.07 -3.72
C GLY A 293 -1.36 22.40 -2.97
N TRP A 294 -1.32 21.07 -2.96
CA TRP A 294 -0.21 20.32 -2.38
C TRP A 294 1.12 20.59 -3.12
N HIS A 295 1.11 20.55 -4.45
CA HIS A 295 2.31 20.81 -5.24
C HIS A 295 2.87 22.22 -5.05
N SER A 296 2.00 23.21 -4.83
CA SER A 296 2.42 24.60 -4.63
C SER A 296 3.31 24.79 -3.41
N LEU A 297 3.17 23.95 -2.37
CA LEU A 297 4.05 23.98 -1.20
C LEU A 297 5.52 23.72 -1.57
N TYR A 298 5.78 22.86 -2.55
CA TYR A 298 7.14 22.58 -3.03
C TYR A 298 7.67 23.70 -3.91
N TRP A 299 6.83 24.25 -4.78
CA TRP A 299 7.21 25.38 -5.64
C TRP A 299 7.57 26.61 -4.83
N ILE A 300 6.77 26.94 -3.81
CA ILE A 300 7.04 28.04 -2.87
C ILE A 300 8.36 27.79 -2.11
N ALA A 301 8.67 26.52 -1.81
CA ALA A 301 9.93 26.16 -1.16
C ALA A 301 11.15 26.14 -2.11
N GLY A 302 10.95 26.40 -3.41
CA GLY A 302 12.02 26.41 -4.43
C GLY A 302 12.35 25.04 -5.01
N ALA A 303 11.51 24.02 -4.80
CA ALA A 303 11.68 22.68 -5.35
C ALA A 303 10.74 22.42 -6.54
N SER A 304 11.19 21.65 -7.53
CA SER A 304 10.42 21.36 -8.75
C SER A 304 9.21 20.46 -8.50
N SER A 305 9.39 19.38 -7.75
CA SER A 305 8.32 18.50 -7.28
C SER A 305 8.79 17.58 -6.15
N ALA A 306 7.83 17.00 -5.41
CA ALA A 306 8.10 15.91 -4.46
C ALA A 306 8.82 14.72 -5.12
N SER A 307 8.32 14.24 -6.26
CA SER A 307 8.88 13.08 -6.96
C SER A 307 10.31 13.31 -7.43
N THR A 308 10.65 14.53 -7.86
CA THR A 308 12.03 14.88 -8.24
C THR A 308 12.96 14.87 -7.04
N GLN A 309 12.54 15.46 -5.90
CA GLN A 309 13.33 15.43 -4.67
C GLN A 309 13.59 14.00 -4.20
N LYS A 310 12.55 13.15 -4.20
CA LYS A 310 12.66 11.75 -3.82
C LYS A 310 13.58 10.97 -4.77
N ALA A 311 13.41 11.11 -6.09
CA ALA A 311 14.27 10.46 -7.07
C ALA A 311 15.75 10.83 -6.87
N VAL A 312 16.06 12.12 -6.64
CA VAL A 312 17.43 12.58 -6.37
C VAL A 312 17.96 12.02 -5.05
N ALA A 313 17.16 12.00 -3.97
CA ALA A 313 17.56 11.44 -2.69
C ALA A 313 17.90 9.93 -2.79
N LEU A 314 17.13 9.20 -3.61
CA LEU A 314 17.33 7.79 -3.93
C LEU A 314 18.49 7.56 -4.94
N GLY A 315 19.11 8.62 -5.46
CA GLY A 315 20.21 8.54 -6.42
C GLY A 315 19.77 8.11 -7.82
N TRP A 316 18.50 8.32 -8.18
CA TRP A 316 17.97 8.01 -9.50
C TRP A 316 18.25 9.16 -10.47
N THR A 317 18.63 8.83 -11.70
CA THR A 317 18.85 9.83 -12.75
C THR A 317 17.94 9.55 -13.96
N PRO A 318 17.34 10.57 -14.57
CA PRO A 318 16.52 10.39 -15.76
C PRO A 318 17.37 9.93 -16.94
N LYS A 319 16.93 8.87 -17.64
CA LYS A 319 17.49 8.45 -18.93
C LYS A 319 17.15 9.42 -20.07
N ALA A 320 18.01 9.49 -21.08
CA ALA A 320 17.72 10.10 -22.37
C ALA A 320 16.72 9.23 -23.17
N LEU A 321 16.02 9.84 -24.13
CA LEU A 321 15.02 9.12 -24.94
C LEU A 321 15.61 7.95 -25.74
N SER A 322 16.86 8.07 -26.21
CA SER A 322 17.58 7.01 -26.92
C SER A 322 17.89 5.79 -26.05
N GLU A 323 17.99 5.97 -24.73
CA GLU A 323 18.32 4.91 -23.77
C GLU A 323 17.08 4.13 -23.29
N LEU A 324 15.87 4.53 -23.71
CA LEU A 324 14.62 3.88 -23.27
C LEU A 324 14.37 2.55 -24.00
N TRP A 325 14.72 2.46 -25.28
CA TRP A 325 14.44 1.30 -26.14
C TRP A 325 15.20 0.01 -25.80
N PRO A 326 16.48 0.02 -25.40
CA PRO A 326 17.19 -1.22 -25.06
C PRO A 326 16.77 -1.84 -23.70
N HIS A 327 15.66 -1.38 -23.09
CA HIS A 327 15.24 -1.89 -21.79
C HIS A 327 14.64 -3.31 -21.87
N PRO A 328 15.03 -4.26 -21.00
CA PRO A 328 14.56 -5.66 -21.10
C PRO A 328 13.04 -5.84 -20.93
N ILE A 329 12.37 -4.85 -20.33
CA ILE A 329 10.91 -4.81 -20.18
C ILE A 329 10.16 -4.70 -21.52
N LEU A 330 10.84 -4.33 -22.61
CA LEU A 330 10.24 -4.29 -23.94
C LEU A 330 10.35 -5.64 -24.67
N GLY A 331 11.00 -6.63 -24.05
CA GLY A 331 11.11 -8.00 -24.53
C GLY A 331 10.44 -9.01 -23.60
N PRO A 332 10.87 -10.30 -23.62
CA PRO A 332 10.30 -11.37 -22.80
C PRO A 332 10.38 -11.08 -21.28
N GLY A 333 11.37 -10.28 -20.85
CA GLY A 333 11.54 -9.85 -19.47
C GLY A 333 10.32 -9.13 -18.88
N PHE A 334 9.45 -8.56 -19.72
CA PHE A 334 8.16 -8.03 -19.27
C PHE A 334 7.34 -9.06 -18.50
N VAL A 335 7.17 -10.25 -19.08
CA VAL A 335 6.33 -11.31 -18.51
C VAL A 335 7.13 -12.13 -17.51
N THR A 336 8.35 -12.53 -17.88
CA THR A 336 9.12 -13.51 -17.12
C THR A 336 9.72 -12.97 -15.82
N LEU A 337 9.96 -11.66 -15.75
CA LEU A 337 10.54 -10.99 -14.57
C LEU A 337 9.58 -9.96 -14.00
N PHE A 338 9.28 -8.89 -14.75
CA PHE A 338 8.54 -7.74 -14.22
C PHE A 338 7.14 -8.12 -13.74
N LEU A 339 6.31 -8.68 -14.63
CA LEU A 339 4.93 -9.00 -14.30
C LEU A 339 4.82 -10.18 -13.33
N ARG A 340 5.72 -11.18 -13.46
CA ARG A 340 5.80 -12.32 -12.55
C ARG A 340 6.05 -11.85 -11.11
N GLU A 341 7.11 -11.09 -10.87
CA GLU A 341 7.47 -10.64 -9.53
C GLU A 341 6.45 -9.65 -8.96
N LEU A 342 5.93 -8.74 -9.79
CA LEU A 342 4.88 -7.80 -9.41
C LEU A 342 3.61 -8.50 -8.91
N LEU A 343 3.16 -9.53 -9.64
CA LEU A 343 1.96 -10.29 -9.26
C LEU A 343 2.25 -11.27 -8.12
N ALA A 344 3.40 -11.93 -8.09
CA ALA A 344 3.77 -12.83 -7.01
C ALA A 344 3.79 -12.11 -5.66
N THR A 345 4.53 -11.00 -5.58
CA THR A 345 4.64 -10.19 -4.35
C THR A 345 3.34 -9.47 -3.99
N PHE A 346 2.44 -9.21 -4.95
CA PHE A 346 1.10 -8.70 -4.65
C PHE A 346 0.26 -9.70 -3.85
N TRP A 347 0.41 -11.00 -4.13
CA TRP A 347 -0.35 -12.06 -3.46
C TRP A 347 0.25 -12.49 -2.12
N ARG A 348 1.58 -12.68 -2.06
CA ARG A 348 2.25 -13.17 -0.85
C ARG A 348 2.75 -12.05 0.08
N GLY A 349 2.80 -10.82 -0.40
CA GLY A 349 3.44 -9.70 0.29
C GLY A 349 4.96 -9.65 0.07
N GLU A 350 5.58 -8.64 0.67
CA GLU A 350 7.01 -8.32 0.50
C GLU A 350 7.78 -8.32 1.81
N LEU A 351 7.10 -8.62 2.93
CA LEU A 351 7.77 -8.72 4.21
C LEU A 351 8.73 -9.91 4.21
N VAL A 352 9.85 -9.76 4.93
CA VAL A 352 10.87 -10.79 5.08
C VAL A 352 11.01 -11.08 6.57
N TRP A 353 11.53 -12.25 6.89
CA TRP A 353 11.92 -12.67 8.22
C TRP A 353 13.29 -13.34 8.09
N HIS A 354 14.30 -12.79 8.76
CA HIS A 354 15.71 -13.18 8.60
C HIS A 354 16.18 -13.17 7.14
N LEU A 355 15.82 -12.12 6.39
CA LEU A 355 16.07 -11.97 4.94
C LEU A 355 15.38 -13.03 4.04
N VAL A 356 14.52 -13.89 4.61
CA VAL A 356 13.71 -14.84 3.85
C VAL A 356 12.31 -14.26 3.64
N PRO A 357 11.77 -14.25 2.42
CA PRO A 357 10.40 -13.78 2.19
C PRO A 357 9.38 -14.53 3.05
N ILE A 358 8.50 -13.79 3.71
CA ILE A 358 7.33 -14.36 4.39
C ILE A 358 6.33 -14.78 3.30
N GLY A 359 5.84 -16.02 3.40
CA GLY A 359 4.98 -16.65 2.40
C GLY A 359 5.67 -17.82 1.68
N TRP A 360 4.99 -18.37 0.69
CA TRP A 360 5.43 -19.59 0.01
C TRP A 360 5.71 -19.34 -1.48
N PRO A 361 6.98 -19.06 -1.87
CA PRO A 361 7.32 -18.76 -3.27
C PRO A 361 6.97 -19.88 -4.26
N GLY A 362 6.85 -21.13 -3.78
CA GLY A 362 6.39 -22.26 -4.60
C GLY A 362 4.97 -22.09 -5.16
N LEU A 363 4.15 -21.22 -4.58
CA LEU A 363 2.80 -20.91 -5.07
C LEU A 363 2.76 -19.74 -6.07
N ASP A 364 3.89 -19.05 -6.30
CA ASP A 364 3.97 -17.90 -7.21
C ASP A 364 3.44 -18.22 -8.63
N PRO A 365 3.74 -19.38 -9.25
CA PRO A 365 3.17 -19.72 -10.55
C PRO A 365 1.64 -19.79 -10.55
N VAL A 366 1.03 -20.26 -9.45
CA VAL A 366 -0.43 -20.32 -9.29
C VAL A 366 -1.00 -18.90 -9.16
N PHE A 367 -0.37 -18.03 -8.39
CA PHE A 367 -0.80 -16.64 -8.20
C PHE A 367 -0.75 -15.84 -9.50
N VAL A 368 0.39 -15.89 -10.18
CA VAL A 368 0.62 -15.19 -11.44
C VAL A 368 -0.30 -15.76 -12.52
N GLY A 369 -0.28 -17.08 -12.72
CA GLY A 369 -1.06 -17.77 -13.75
C GLY A 369 -2.57 -17.56 -13.56
N SER A 370 -3.09 -17.76 -12.36
CA SER A 370 -4.52 -17.58 -12.09
C SER A 370 -4.96 -16.12 -12.27
N THR A 371 -4.14 -15.15 -11.87
CA THR A 371 -4.45 -13.73 -12.07
C THR A 371 -4.56 -13.39 -13.55
N LEU A 372 -3.57 -13.78 -14.36
CA LEU A 372 -3.56 -13.53 -15.80
C LEU A 372 -4.75 -14.18 -16.49
N VAL A 373 -5.02 -15.46 -16.19
CA VAL A 373 -6.14 -16.21 -16.78
C VAL A 373 -7.48 -15.61 -16.38
N CYS A 374 -7.67 -15.24 -15.10
CA CYS A 374 -8.92 -14.62 -14.66
C CYS A 374 -9.12 -13.23 -15.25
N VAL A 375 -8.09 -12.37 -15.28
CA VAL A 375 -8.19 -11.05 -15.89
C VAL A 375 -8.52 -11.17 -17.38
N ALA A 376 -7.81 -12.04 -18.12
CA ALA A 376 -8.08 -12.29 -19.54
C ALA A 376 -9.51 -12.80 -19.76
N ALA A 377 -9.98 -13.75 -18.95
CA ALA A 377 -11.34 -14.27 -19.02
C ALA A 377 -12.38 -13.16 -18.76
N ALA A 378 -12.15 -12.29 -17.78
CA ALA A 378 -13.07 -11.20 -17.45
C ALA A 378 -13.25 -10.22 -18.62
N ILE A 379 -12.16 -9.88 -19.32
CA ILE A 379 -12.17 -8.90 -20.42
C ILE A 379 -12.44 -9.51 -21.82
N ALA A 380 -12.55 -10.84 -21.94
CA ALA A 380 -12.76 -11.51 -23.22
C ALA A 380 -14.09 -11.13 -23.93
N ARG A 381 -15.05 -10.50 -23.23
CA ARG A 381 -16.28 -10.00 -23.84
C ARG A 381 -16.08 -8.58 -24.36
N ARG A 382 -16.52 -8.32 -25.59
CA ARG A 382 -16.53 -6.96 -26.15
C ARG A 382 -17.17 -5.95 -25.19
N PRO A 383 -16.62 -4.73 -25.09
CA PRO A 383 -17.16 -3.69 -24.24
C PRO A 383 -18.61 -3.38 -24.60
N ARG A 384 -19.49 -3.56 -23.62
CA ARG A 384 -20.91 -3.15 -23.66
C ARG A 384 -21.16 -2.27 -22.45
N ARG A 385 -22.18 -1.41 -22.48
CA ARG A 385 -22.55 -0.57 -21.31
C ARG A 385 -22.73 -1.40 -20.03
N ALA A 386 -23.32 -2.59 -20.14
CA ALA A 386 -23.46 -3.53 -19.01
C ALA A 386 -22.12 -4.02 -18.40
N LEU A 387 -21.02 -3.87 -19.13
CA LEU A 387 -19.67 -4.28 -18.71
C LEU A 387 -18.76 -3.10 -18.38
N ILE A 388 -19.30 -1.88 -18.25
CA ILE A 388 -18.50 -0.69 -17.95
C ILE A 388 -17.67 -0.89 -16.68
N GLY A 389 -18.23 -1.55 -15.66
CA GLY A 389 -17.51 -1.88 -14.43
C GLY A 389 -16.26 -2.74 -14.63
N ILE A 390 -16.37 -3.78 -15.46
CA ILE A 390 -15.25 -4.69 -15.77
C ILE A 390 -14.18 -3.95 -16.58
N TRP A 391 -14.58 -3.18 -17.59
CA TRP A 391 -13.64 -2.45 -18.42
C TRP A 391 -12.97 -1.28 -17.69
N SER A 392 -13.68 -0.59 -16.79
CA SER A 392 -13.09 0.41 -15.90
C SER A 392 -12.09 -0.22 -14.93
N ALA A 393 -12.40 -1.40 -14.37
CA ALA A 393 -11.45 -2.13 -13.54
C ALA A 393 -10.20 -2.53 -14.34
N ALA A 394 -10.38 -3.05 -15.55
CA ALA A 394 -9.29 -3.41 -16.45
C ALA A 394 -8.41 -2.21 -16.81
N ALA A 395 -9.04 -1.07 -17.16
CA ALA A 395 -8.34 0.17 -17.44
C ALA A 395 -7.50 0.62 -16.24
N ALA A 396 -8.07 0.60 -15.03
CA ALA A 396 -7.33 0.95 -13.81
C ALA A 396 -6.08 0.07 -13.65
N VAL A 397 -6.23 -1.26 -13.72
CA VAL A 397 -5.14 -2.22 -13.53
C VAL A 397 -4.07 -2.08 -14.60
N LEU A 398 -4.46 -2.06 -15.88
CA LEU A 398 -3.54 -1.96 -17.00
C LEU A 398 -2.78 -0.64 -17.01
N CYS A 399 -3.44 0.47 -16.68
CA CYS A 399 -2.79 1.78 -16.56
C CYS A 399 -1.79 1.81 -15.41
N THR A 400 -2.09 1.20 -14.25
CA THR A 400 -1.11 1.09 -13.16
C THR A 400 0.10 0.25 -13.60
N ILE A 401 -0.10 -0.91 -14.21
CA ILE A 401 1.01 -1.76 -14.69
C ILE A 401 1.85 -1.01 -15.74
N ALA A 402 1.20 -0.32 -16.69
CA ALA A 402 1.87 0.47 -17.72
C ALA A 402 2.69 1.63 -17.12
N LEU A 403 2.16 2.31 -16.10
CA LEU A 403 2.89 3.34 -15.37
C LEU A 403 4.15 2.78 -14.69
N LEU A 404 4.02 1.65 -13.97
CA LEU A 404 5.15 1.02 -13.30
C LEU A 404 6.21 0.54 -14.31
N ALA A 405 5.78 0.04 -15.46
CA ALA A 405 6.68 -0.30 -16.55
C ALA A 405 7.39 0.95 -17.09
N LEU A 406 6.67 2.04 -17.34
CA LEU A 406 7.24 3.31 -17.79
C LEU A 406 8.27 3.86 -16.79
N LEU A 407 7.95 3.85 -15.49
CA LEU A 407 8.87 4.28 -14.43
C LEU A 407 10.12 3.39 -14.38
N SER A 408 9.99 2.09 -14.61
CA SER A 408 11.13 1.16 -14.69
C SER A 408 12.07 1.52 -15.84
N ILE A 409 11.54 1.97 -16.98
CA ILE A 409 12.34 2.38 -18.13
C ILE A 409 12.96 3.77 -17.92
N ARG A 410 12.22 4.70 -17.29
CA ARG A 410 12.54 6.14 -17.28
C ARG A 410 13.83 6.51 -16.55
N PHE A 411 14.27 5.71 -15.58
CA PHE A 411 15.37 6.06 -14.68
C PHE A 411 16.54 5.07 -14.77
N ASN A 412 17.75 5.60 -14.56
CA ASN A 412 18.88 4.82 -14.07
C ASN A 412 18.79 4.80 -12.54
N PHE A 413 18.75 3.62 -11.96
CA PHE A 413 18.65 3.45 -10.51
C PHE A 413 20.05 3.46 -9.90
N GLY A 414 20.25 4.24 -8.84
CA GLY A 414 21.51 4.31 -8.12
C GLY A 414 21.70 3.14 -7.15
N ALA A 415 22.91 2.99 -6.60
CA ALA A 415 23.24 1.96 -5.59
C ALA A 415 22.67 2.26 -4.18
N ARG A 416 22.01 3.41 -4.00
CA ARG A 416 21.43 3.84 -2.72
C ARG A 416 20.07 3.20 -2.42
N THR A 417 19.46 2.52 -3.40
CA THR A 417 18.20 1.79 -3.24
C THR A 417 18.38 0.30 -3.46
N GLN A 418 17.71 -0.50 -2.64
CA GLN A 418 17.70 -1.97 -2.82
C GLN A 418 16.77 -2.39 -3.96
N PHE A 419 15.59 -1.75 -4.07
CA PHE A 419 14.60 -2.04 -5.10
C PHE A 419 13.84 -0.76 -5.48
N PRO A 420 13.80 -0.37 -6.78
CA PRO A 420 14.63 -0.86 -7.89
C PRO A 420 16.14 -0.56 -7.68
N SER A 421 17.00 -1.26 -8.42
CA SER A 421 18.46 -1.15 -8.36
C SER A 421 19.10 -1.31 -9.76
N PRO A 422 20.41 -1.04 -9.94
CA PRO A 422 21.08 -1.25 -11.23
C PRO A 422 20.94 -2.68 -11.78
N SER A 423 20.99 -3.69 -10.92
CA SER A 423 20.89 -5.11 -11.31
C SER A 423 19.45 -5.60 -11.46
N ALA A 424 18.49 -4.95 -10.81
CA ALA A 424 17.06 -5.22 -10.91
C ALA A 424 16.28 -3.91 -11.14
N PRO A 425 16.32 -3.35 -12.37
CA PRO A 425 15.77 -2.02 -12.67
C PRO A 425 14.25 -2.04 -12.89
N TYR A 426 13.51 -2.65 -11.97
CA TYR A 426 12.08 -2.87 -12.10
C TYR A 426 11.32 -2.47 -10.84
N PHE A 427 10.16 -1.82 -11.05
CA PHE A 427 9.17 -1.63 -10.00
C PHE A 427 8.31 -2.89 -9.84
N THR A 428 8.89 -3.94 -9.26
CA THR A 428 8.23 -5.25 -9.05
C THR A 428 7.57 -5.40 -7.70
N ALA A 429 7.54 -4.33 -6.90
CA ALA A 429 6.92 -4.35 -5.59
C ALA A 429 5.39 -4.43 -5.68
N GLY A 430 4.80 -5.56 -5.29
CA GLY A 430 3.37 -5.82 -5.37
C GLY A 430 2.50 -4.80 -4.63
N ARG A 431 3.02 -4.19 -3.55
CA ARG A 431 2.33 -3.10 -2.84
C ARG A 431 2.00 -1.90 -3.73
N LEU A 432 2.75 -1.70 -4.83
CA LEU A 432 2.47 -0.63 -5.79
C LEU A 432 1.14 -0.81 -6.54
N LEU A 433 0.57 -2.03 -6.53
CA LEU A 433 -0.76 -2.34 -7.07
C LEU A 433 -1.91 -2.11 -6.07
N PHE A 434 -1.63 -1.68 -4.84
CA PHE A 434 -2.66 -1.48 -3.81
C PHE A 434 -3.72 -0.43 -4.20
N GLY A 435 -3.34 0.57 -5.00
CA GLY A 435 -4.29 1.54 -5.56
C GLY A 435 -5.33 0.90 -6.48
N VAL A 436 -5.08 -0.31 -6.99
CA VAL A 436 -5.99 -1.06 -7.85
C VAL A 436 -6.39 -2.42 -7.26
N LEU A 437 -6.22 -2.61 -5.95
CA LEU A 437 -6.61 -3.86 -5.25
C LEU A 437 -8.08 -4.23 -5.49
N VAL A 438 -9.00 -3.28 -5.32
CA VAL A 438 -10.44 -3.51 -5.55
C VAL A 438 -10.74 -3.82 -7.02
N PRO A 439 -10.24 -3.05 -8.02
CA PRO A 439 -10.28 -3.45 -9.43
C PRO A 439 -9.75 -4.87 -9.72
N ILE A 440 -8.59 -5.25 -9.16
CA ILE A 440 -8.03 -6.60 -9.32
C ILE A 440 -9.00 -7.65 -8.78
N ALA A 441 -9.54 -7.46 -7.58
CA ALA A 441 -10.49 -8.39 -6.98
C ALA A 441 -11.76 -8.56 -7.84
N VAL A 442 -12.30 -7.46 -8.38
CA VAL A 442 -13.45 -7.47 -9.29
C VAL A 442 -13.16 -8.28 -10.56
N LEU A 443 -12.00 -8.06 -11.19
CA LEU A 443 -11.59 -8.78 -12.39
C LEU A 443 -11.35 -10.27 -12.09
N TYR A 444 -10.64 -10.56 -11.01
CA TYR A 444 -10.29 -11.93 -10.63
C TYR A 444 -11.55 -12.77 -10.40
N VAL A 445 -12.46 -12.30 -9.56
CA VAL A 445 -13.71 -13.02 -9.24
C VAL A 445 -14.61 -13.16 -10.46
N SER A 446 -14.71 -12.12 -11.29
CA SER A 446 -15.52 -12.14 -12.51
C SER A 446 -14.96 -13.10 -13.55
N GLY A 447 -13.63 -13.15 -13.69
CA GLY A 447 -12.93 -14.10 -14.53
C GLY A 447 -13.13 -15.54 -14.09
N LEU A 448 -12.94 -15.80 -12.79
CA LEU A 448 -13.12 -17.12 -12.20
C LEU A 448 -14.57 -17.61 -12.34
N ALA A 449 -15.55 -16.75 -12.10
CA ALA A 449 -16.98 -17.04 -12.31
C ALA A 449 -17.28 -17.42 -13.77
N ARG A 450 -16.63 -16.76 -14.72
CA ARG A 450 -16.77 -17.08 -16.15
C ARG A 450 -16.13 -18.42 -16.49
N ILE A 451 -14.92 -18.69 -16.00
CA ILE A 451 -14.19 -19.95 -16.24
C ILE A 451 -15.00 -21.14 -15.70
N LEU A 452 -15.49 -21.03 -14.47
CA LEU A 452 -16.26 -22.09 -13.81
C LEU A 452 -17.75 -22.10 -14.16
N ARG A 453 -18.20 -21.11 -14.97
CA ARG A 453 -19.59 -20.91 -15.42
C ARG A 453 -20.62 -20.87 -14.28
N ASN A 454 -20.18 -20.55 -13.05
CA ASN A 454 -21.03 -20.55 -11.87
C ASN A 454 -20.40 -19.68 -10.76
N ASP A 455 -21.13 -18.67 -10.31
CA ASP A 455 -20.65 -17.71 -9.31
C ASP A 455 -20.35 -18.38 -7.96
N ARG A 456 -21.16 -19.35 -7.53
CA ARG A 456 -20.94 -20.06 -6.25
C ARG A 456 -19.68 -20.92 -6.29
N ARG A 457 -19.43 -21.60 -7.42
CA ARG A 457 -18.20 -22.39 -7.63
C ARG A 457 -16.97 -21.50 -7.64
N ALA A 458 -17.06 -20.31 -8.22
CA ALA A 458 -15.97 -19.34 -8.19
C ALA A 458 -15.67 -18.81 -6.80
N VAL A 459 -16.69 -18.45 -6.01
CA VAL A 459 -16.48 -18.06 -4.61
C VAL A 459 -15.88 -19.20 -3.80
N ALA A 460 -16.35 -20.44 -3.98
CA ALA A 460 -15.80 -21.61 -3.28
C ALA A 460 -14.34 -21.89 -3.67
N ALA A 461 -13.99 -21.84 -4.96
CA ALA A 461 -12.62 -22.03 -5.43
C ALA A 461 -11.69 -20.92 -4.92
N LEU A 462 -12.15 -19.67 -4.93
CA LEU A 462 -11.41 -18.56 -4.34
C LEU A 462 -11.23 -18.75 -2.84
N ALA A 463 -12.27 -19.15 -2.11
CA ALA A 463 -12.18 -19.42 -0.67
C ALA A 463 -11.13 -20.50 -0.37
N ALA A 464 -11.11 -21.59 -1.14
CA ALA A 464 -10.10 -22.64 -1.01
C ALA A 464 -8.68 -22.10 -1.23
N LEU A 465 -8.45 -21.29 -2.27
CA LEU A 465 -7.17 -20.65 -2.53
C LEU A 465 -6.74 -19.73 -1.38
N LEU A 466 -7.66 -18.91 -0.86
CA LEU A 466 -7.39 -17.98 0.23
C LEU A 466 -7.14 -18.70 1.55
N LEU A 467 -7.77 -19.85 1.79
CA LEU A 467 -7.47 -20.71 2.95
C LEU A 467 -6.06 -21.30 2.86
N VAL A 468 -5.63 -21.74 1.68
CA VAL A 468 -4.24 -22.20 1.46
C VAL A 468 -3.26 -21.05 1.72
N LEU A 469 -3.56 -19.85 1.21
CA LEU A 469 -2.75 -18.64 1.44
C LEU A 469 -2.67 -18.26 2.92
N ALA A 470 -3.80 -18.21 3.62
CA ALA A 470 -3.82 -17.90 5.05
C ALA A 470 -3.07 -18.97 5.86
N GLY A 471 -3.21 -20.25 5.51
CA GLY A 471 -2.44 -21.33 6.12
C GLY A 471 -0.94 -21.18 5.89
N ALA A 472 -0.52 -20.80 4.68
CA ALA A 472 0.88 -20.52 4.36
C ALA A 472 1.42 -19.30 5.12
N GLU A 473 0.62 -18.23 5.24
CA GLU A 473 0.96 -17.05 6.04
C GLU A 473 1.16 -17.43 7.51
N VAL A 474 0.23 -18.16 8.13
CA VAL A 474 0.36 -18.63 9.52
C VAL A 474 1.58 -19.54 9.72
N ALA A 475 1.82 -20.47 8.80
CA ALA A 475 2.96 -21.39 8.90
C ALA A 475 4.31 -20.66 8.83
N THR A 476 4.43 -19.67 7.95
CA THR A 476 5.68 -18.91 7.73
C THR A 476 5.90 -17.77 8.73
N THR A 477 4.87 -17.39 9.49
CA THR A 477 4.94 -16.30 10.49
C THR A 477 4.92 -16.78 11.93
N ARG A 478 4.85 -18.09 12.20
CA ARG A 478 4.75 -18.64 13.56
C ARG A 478 5.83 -18.11 14.50
N GLU A 479 7.08 -18.00 14.06
CA GLU A 479 8.20 -17.52 14.88
C GLU A 479 8.05 -16.03 15.25
N ILE A 480 7.35 -15.23 14.43
CA ILE A 480 7.15 -13.79 14.64
C ILE A 480 6.36 -13.52 15.93
N PHE A 481 5.36 -14.36 16.20
CA PHE A 481 4.54 -14.25 17.42
C PHE A 481 5.36 -14.48 18.71
N GLY A 482 6.47 -15.22 18.61
CA GLY A 482 7.40 -15.44 19.73
C GLY A 482 8.50 -14.38 19.85
N SER A 483 8.58 -13.37 18.96
CA SER A 483 9.60 -12.33 19.07
C SER A 483 9.38 -11.46 20.32
N ALA A 484 10.45 -11.26 21.08
CA ALA A 484 10.47 -10.37 22.24
C ALA A 484 10.27 -8.88 21.88
N TYR A 485 10.31 -8.51 20.60
CA TYR A 485 10.14 -7.12 20.16
C TYR A 485 8.68 -6.75 19.92
N ASN A 486 7.78 -7.74 19.90
CA ASN A 486 6.40 -7.51 19.48
C ASN A 486 5.51 -6.90 20.58
N TRP A 487 4.30 -6.50 20.21
CA TRP A 487 3.34 -5.86 21.13
C TRP A 487 3.05 -6.69 22.38
N PHE A 488 2.99 -8.01 22.24
CA PHE A 488 2.62 -8.92 23.34
C PHE A 488 3.66 -8.95 24.47
N HIS A 489 4.88 -8.50 24.17
CA HIS A 489 5.99 -8.48 25.12
C HIS A 489 6.31 -7.07 25.62
N LEU A 490 5.66 -6.02 25.13
CA LEU A 490 5.89 -4.66 25.63
C LEU A 490 5.53 -4.54 27.13
N PRO A 491 6.29 -3.73 27.90
CA PRO A 491 6.07 -3.53 29.32
C PRO A 491 4.78 -2.77 29.59
#